data_AF-A0A957EZX1-F1
#
_entry.id   AF-A0A957EZX1-F1
#
_cell.length_a   1.000
_cell.length_b   1.000
_cell.length_c   1.000
_cell.angle_alpha   90.00
_cell.angle_beta   90.00
_cell.angle_gamma   90.00
#
_symmetry.space_group_name_H-M   'P 1'
#
loop_
_entity.id
_entity.type
_entity.pdbx_description
1 polymer ?
#
loop_
_entity_poly.entity_id
_entity_poly.type
_entity_poly.pdbx_seq_one_letter_code
_entity_poly.pdbx_strand_id
1 'polypeptide(L)'
;MTDPSPPNEDPGFGHPIEATFARILDYYGIPWQYEPRTFDLRWDEDGNVTEAFTPDFYLPDQDLYVELTTLRPKLVTFKNRKLRRLRELYPDVNIQLWKRNDLRDLMIKFGLDEEALKLLGTEAQDAQ
;
A
#
# COMPACT_ATOMS: atom_id res chain seq x y z
N MET A 1 -25.03 -6.61 -20.72
CA MET A 1 -24.09 -5.59 -21.22
C MET A 1 -23.27 -5.15 -20.03
N THR A 2 -22.22 -5.92 -19.73
CA THR A 2 -21.24 -5.59 -18.70
C THR A 2 -20.26 -4.65 -19.37
N ASP A 3 -20.26 -3.39 -18.91
CA ASP A 3 -19.33 -2.37 -19.36
C ASP A 3 -17.90 -2.84 -19.00
N PRO A 4 -16.99 -3.02 -19.97
CA PRO A 4 -15.59 -3.23 -19.64
C PRO A 4 -15.07 -1.91 -19.07
N SER A 5 -14.86 -1.84 -17.76
CA SER A 5 -14.10 -0.76 -17.14
C SER A 5 -12.85 -0.48 -17.99
N PRO A 6 -12.53 0.80 -18.28
CA PRO A 6 -11.35 1.12 -19.08
C PRO A 6 -10.10 0.56 -18.40
N PRO A 7 -9.05 0.22 -19.17
CA PRO A 7 -7.77 -0.18 -18.59
C PRO A 7 -7.34 0.97 -17.68
N ASN A 8 -7.24 0.69 -16.37
CA ASN A 8 -6.84 1.65 -15.36
C ASN A 8 -5.61 2.42 -15.90
N GLU A 9 -5.80 3.70 -16.20
CA GLU A 9 -4.69 4.61 -16.47
C GLU A 9 -3.74 4.47 -15.28
N ASP A 10 -2.47 4.13 -15.54
CA ASP A 10 -1.44 4.02 -14.50
C ASP A 10 -1.55 5.28 -13.61
N PRO A 11 -1.95 5.18 -12.32
CA PRO A 11 -2.31 6.32 -11.48
C PRO A 11 -1.18 7.33 -11.22
N GLY A 12 -0.01 7.15 -11.85
CA GLY A 12 1.20 7.87 -11.54
C GLY A 12 1.79 7.42 -10.21
N PHE A 13 1.93 6.10 -10.02
CA PHE A 13 2.49 5.50 -8.81
C PHE A 13 3.73 6.24 -8.30
N GLY A 14 3.73 6.62 -7.02
CA GLY A 14 4.81 7.34 -6.36
C GLY A 14 6.08 6.50 -6.21
N HIS A 15 5.97 5.17 -6.18
CA HIS A 15 7.11 4.26 -6.05
C HIS A 15 6.99 3.03 -6.97
N PRO A 16 8.10 2.50 -7.55
CA PRO A 16 8.06 1.28 -8.39
C PRO A 16 7.42 0.04 -7.75
N ILE A 17 7.41 -0.01 -6.41
CA ILE A 17 6.81 -1.12 -5.65
C ILE A 17 5.28 -1.09 -5.69
N GLU A 18 4.69 0.11 -5.77
CA GLU A 18 3.25 0.29 -5.89
C GLU A 18 2.79 -0.18 -7.27
N ALA A 19 3.49 0.22 -8.33
CA ALA A 19 3.21 -0.26 -9.69
C ALA A 19 3.33 -1.79 -9.81
N THR A 20 4.34 -2.37 -9.15
CA THR A 20 4.51 -3.82 -9.11
C THR A 20 3.35 -4.50 -8.38
N PHE A 21 2.92 -3.93 -7.24
CA PHE A 21 1.82 -4.49 -6.46
C PHE A 21 0.48 -4.41 -7.21
N ALA A 22 0.19 -3.26 -7.84
CA ALA A 22 -0.99 -3.08 -8.67
C ALA A 22 -1.08 -4.12 -9.79
N ARG A 23 0.00 -4.34 -10.55
CA ARG A 23 0.06 -5.36 -11.62
C ARG A 23 -0.24 -6.77 -11.12
N ILE A 24 0.15 -7.08 -9.88
CA ILE A 24 -0.10 -8.39 -9.28
C ILE A 24 -1.57 -8.53 -8.89
N LEU A 25 -2.14 -7.49 -8.29
CA LEU A 25 -3.57 -7.47 -7.98
C LEU A 25 -4.40 -7.62 -9.27
N ASP A 26 -4.04 -6.90 -10.33
CA ASP A 26 -4.65 -7.02 -11.65
C ASP A 26 -4.54 -8.44 -12.22
N TYR A 27 -3.35 -9.05 -12.13
CA TYR A 27 -3.11 -10.41 -12.62
C TYR A 27 -4.01 -11.45 -11.93
N TYR A 28 -4.26 -11.28 -10.62
CA TYR A 28 -5.18 -12.14 -9.87
C TYR A 28 -6.65 -11.73 -9.95
N GLY A 29 -6.96 -10.63 -10.65
CA GLY A 29 -8.32 -10.07 -10.69
C GLY A 29 -8.82 -9.61 -9.32
N ILE A 30 -7.92 -9.26 -8.41
CA ILE A 30 -8.27 -8.69 -7.10
C ILE A 30 -8.63 -7.23 -7.33
N PRO A 31 -9.84 -6.77 -7.01
CA PRO A 31 -10.18 -5.36 -7.14
C PRO A 31 -9.37 -4.52 -6.16
N TRP A 32 -8.90 -3.36 -6.61
CA TRP A 32 -8.11 -2.44 -5.81
C TRP A 32 -8.35 -0.99 -6.17
N GLN A 33 -7.99 -0.09 -5.25
CA GLN A 33 -8.05 1.36 -5.41
C GLN A 33 -6.71 1.96 -4.95
N TYR A 34 -6.15 2.90 -5.71
CA TYR A 34 -4.95 3.67 -5.34
C TYR A 34 -5.31 4.89 -4.51
N GLU A 35 -4.55 5.15 -3.44
CA GLU A 35 -4.74 6.30 -2.54
C GLU A 35 -6.24 6.62 -2.25
N PRO A 36 -7.02 5.62 -1.84
CA PRO A 36 -8.49 5.64 -1.88
C PRO A 36 -9.09 6.69 -0.94
N ARG A 37 -8.38 6.99 0.15
CA ARG A 37 -8.87 7.83 1.24
C ARG A 37 -7.74 8.35 2.10
N THR A 38 -7.82 9.63 2.45
CA THR A 38 -6.96 10.25 3.47
C THR A 38 -7.68 10.24 4.83
N PHE A 39 -6.92 9.90 5.88
CA PHE A 39 -7.35 9.92 7.28
C PHE A 39 -6.62 11.02 8.04
N ASP A 40 -7.38 11.91 8.66
CA ASP A 40 -6.84 12.97 9.49
C ASP A 40 -6.47 12.41 10.87
N LEU A 41 -5.22 12.61 11.30
CA LEU A 41 -4.69 12.02 12.54
C LEU A 41 -4.46 13.04 13.66
N ARG A 42 -4.21 14.29 13.30
CA ARG A 42 -4.01 15.41 14.22
C ARG A 42 -4.53 16.72 13.64
N TRP A 43 -4.95 17.59 14.54
CA TRP A 43 -5.43 18.94 14.26
C TRP A 43 -4.72 19.94 15.19
N ASP A 44 -4.58 21.19 14.76
CA ASP A 44 -4.15 22.30 15.62
C ASP A 44 -5.31 22.89 16.44
N GLU A 45 -5.05 23.94 17.21
CA GLU A 45 -6.05 24.62 18.06
C GLU A 45 -7.17 25.29 17.24
N ASP A 46 -6.88 25.62 15.98
CA ASP A 46 -7.83 26.24 15.04
C ASP A 46 -8.63 25.17 14.25
N GLY A 47 -8.36 23.88 14.49
CA GLY A 47 -9.03 22.77 13.82
C GLY A 47 -8.45 22.40 12.46
N ASN A 48 -7.30 22.93 12.06
CA ASN A 48 -6.64 22.57 10.80
C ASN A 48 -5.88 21.25 10.95
N VAL A 49 -5.96 20.39 9.92
CA VAL A 49 -5.26 19.11 9.90
C VAL A 49 -3.74 19.34 9.85
N THR A 50 -3.02 18.86 10.86
CA THR A 50 -1.56 18.97 10.95
C THR A 50 -0.83 17.66 10.64
N GLU A 51 -1.52 16.53 10.76
CA GLU A 51 -0.98 15.22 10.39
C GLU A 51 -2.10 14.39 9.78
N ALA A 52 -1.88 13.90 8.56
CA ALA A 52 -2.78 12.98 7.88
C ALA A 52 -2.04 11.72 7.41
N PHE A 53 -2.82 10.71 7.02
CA PHE A 53 -2.34 9.44 6.52
C PHE A 53 -3.22 8.96 5.36
N THR A 54 -2.62 8.74 4.20
CA THR A 54 -3.27 8.17 3.02
C THR A 54 -2.63 6.80 2.79
N PRO A 55 -3.39 5.69 2.91
CA PRO A 55 -2.88 4.36 2.56
C PRO A 55 -2.62 4.26 1.06
N ASP A 56 -1.58 3.55 0.66
CA ASP A 56 -1.24 3.36 -0.76
C ASP A 56 -2.36 2.63 -1.54
N PHE A 57 -2.97 1.60 -0.95
CA PHE A 57 -4.01 0.78 -1.60
C PHE A 57 -5.19 0.47 -0.68
N TYR A 58 -6.35 0.19 -1.28
CA TYR A 58 -7.47 -0.48 -0.63
C TYR A 58 -7.98 -1.64 -1.48
N LEU A 59 -8.26 -2.76 -0.81
CA LEU A 59 -8.80 -3.99 -1.39
C LEU A 59 -10.26 -4.14 -0.92
N PRO A 60 -11.26 -3.79 -1.74
CA PRO A 60 -12.66 -3.73 -1.32
C PRO A 60 -13.22 -5.08 -0.87
N ASP A 61 -12.82 -6.17 -1.53
CA ASP A 61 -13.31 -7.52 -1.23
C ASP A 61 -12.85 -8.02 0.15
N GLN A 62 -11.76 -7.46 0.67
CA GLN A 62 -11.20 -7.80 1.99
C GLN A 62 -11.45 -6.71 3.04
N ASP A 63 -12.06 -5.59 2.64
CA ASP A 63 -12.13 -4.37 3.44
C ASP A 63 -10.77 -4.07 4.10
N LEU A 64 -9.73 -3.97 3.28
CA LEU A 64 -8.35 -3.88 3.76
C LEU A 64 -7.60 -2.73 3.09
N TYR A 65 -7.10 -1.82 3.91
CA TYR A 65 -6.12 -0.82 3.49
C TYR A 65 -4.71 -1.40 3.59
N VAL A 66 -3.91 -1.20 2.57
CA VAL A 66 -2.53 -1.66 2.49
C VAL A 66 -1.61 -0.46 2.32
N GLU A 67 -0.63 -0.37 3.21
CA GLU A 67 0.47 0.58 3.13
C GLU A 67 1.74 -0.19 2.78
N LEU A 68 2.38 0.17 1.68
CA LEU A 68 3.67 -0.37 1.28
C LEU A 68 4.80 0.36 2.02
N THR A 69 5.84 -0.39 2.37
CA THR A 69 7.05 0.20 2.94
C THR A 69 8.31 -0.48 2.43
N THR A 70 9.17 0.33 1.83
CA THR A 70 10.56 -0.03 1.47
C THR A 70 11.55 0.38 2.56
N LEU A 71 11.05 0.94 3.66
CA LEU A 71 11.86 1.76 4.55
C LEU A 71 12.75 0.94 5.51
N ARG A 72 13.97 1.45 5.69
CA ARG A 72 14.91 1.00 6.72
C ARG A 72 14.29 1.15 8.13
N PRO A 73 14.72 0.37 9.14
CA PRO A 73 14.08 0.29 10.46
C PRO A 73 13.74 1.61 11.17
N LYS A 74 14.50 2.70 10.92
CA LYS A 74 14.29 4.01 11.58
C LYS A 74 13.01 4.73 11.15
N LEU A 75 12.57 4.57 9.91
CA LEU A 75 11.37 5.23 9.37
C LEU A 75 10.08 4.48 9.70
N VAL A 76 10.20 3.20 10.05
CA VAL A 76 9.10 2.36 10.54
C VAL A 76 8.50 2.94 11.83
N THR A 77 9.29 3.59 12.68
CA THR A 77 8.79 4.20 13.93
C THR A 77 7.77 5.31 13.67
N PHE A 78 8.02 6.17 12.67
CA PHE A 78 7.10 7.25 12.33
C PHE A 78 5.81 6.73 11.70
N LYS A 79 5.91 5.81 10.72
CA LYS A 79 4.72 5.13 10.15
C LYS A 79 3.94 4.37 11.24
N ASN A 80 4.61 3.66 12.14
CA ASN A 80 3.96 2.98 13.26
C ASN A 80 3.23 3.92 14.20
N ARG A 81 3.78 5.11 14.46
CA ARG A 81 3.09 6.13 15.27
C ARG A 81 1.80 6.59 14.58
N LYS A 82 1.86 6.88 13.28
CA LYS A 82 0.67 7.24 12.49
C LYS A 82 -0.36 6.11 12.47
N LEU A 83 0.06 4.87 12.24
CA LEU A 83 -0.83 3.70 12.24
C LEU A 83 -1.46 3.43 13.61
N ARG A 84 -0.72 3.63 14.70
CA ARG A 84 -1.30 3.57 16.06
C ARG A 84 -2.37 4.63 16.24
N ARG A 85 -2.08 5.88 15.83
CA ARG A 85 -3.04 6.98 15.92
C ARG A 85 -4.27 6.74 15.05
N LEU A 86 -4.09 6.19 13.85
CA LEU A 86 -5.18 5.82 12.96
C LEU A 86 -6.06 4.76 13.62
N ARG A 87 -5.49 3.72 14.22
CA ARG A 87 -6.28 2.69 14.94
C ARG A 87 -6.99 3.24 16.18
N GLU A 88 -6.45 4.26 16.83
CA GLU A 88 -7.13 4.95 17.96
C GLU A 88 -8.34 5.76 17.49
N LEU A 89 -8.22 6.49 16.37
CA LEU A 89 -9.25 7.39 15.85
C LEU A 89 -10.29 6.67 14.97
N TYR A 90 -9.86 5.63 14.27
CA TYR A 90 -10.63 4.86 13.30
C TYR A 90 -10.48 3.37 13.58
N PRO A 91 -11.10 2.85 14.65
CA PRO A 91 -10.94 1.46 15.08
C PRO A 91 -11.49 0.45 14.07
N ASP A 92 -12.45 0.86 13.25
CA ASP A 92 -13.06 0.01 12.21
C ASP A 92 -12.21 -0.07 10.94
N VAL A 93 -11.15 0.74 10.82
CA VAL A 93 -10.27 0.72 9.64
C VAL A 93 -9.27 -0.41 9.77
N ASN A 94 -9.46 -1.45 8.96
CA ASN A 94 -8.52 -2.55 8.83
C ASN A 94 -7.35 -2.12 7.93
N ILE A 95 -6.18 -1.90 8.54
CA ILE A 95 -4.96 -1.48 7.83
C ILE A 95 -3.77 -2.36 8.15
N GLN A 96 -3.02 -2.73 7.11
CA GLN A 96 -1.78 -3.50 7.20
C GLN A 96 -0.61 -2.79 6.52
N LEU A 97 0.57 -2.90 7.14
CA LEU A 97 1.83 -2.38 6.62
C LEU A 97 2.62 -3.55 6.01
N TRP A 98 2.81 -3.54 4.70
CA TRP A 98 3.48 -4.61 3.98
C TRP A 98 4.85 -4.16 3.50
N LYS A 99 5.87 -4.94 3.83
CA LYS A 99 7.24 -4.75 3.33
C LYS A 99 7.40 -5.43 1.98
N ARG A 100 8.48 -5.07 1.27
CA ARG A 100 8.90 -5.78 0.05
C ARG A 100 9.00 -7.29 0.23
N ASN A 101 9.47 -7.77 1.39
CA ASN A 101 9.52 -9.20 1.69
C ASN A 101 8.13 -9.81 1.89
N ASP A 102 7.20 -9.10 2.54
CA ASP A 102 5.83 -9.60 2.74
C ASP A 102 5.11 -9.74 1.40
N LEU A 103 5.31 -8.77 0.49
CA LEU A 103 4.85 -8.82 -0.90
C LEU A 103 5.44 -10.03 -1.64
N ARG A 104 6.74 -10.27 -1.50
CA ARG A 104 7.42 -11.41 -2.12
C ARG A 104 6.87 -12.74 -1.59
N ASP A 105 6.74 -12.87 -0.27
CA ASP A 105 6.27 -14.10 0.35
C ASP A 105 4.80 -14.38 -0.03
N LEU A 106 4.00 -13.32 -0.23
CA LEU A 106 2.67 -13.42 -0.80
C LEU A 106 2.71 -13.92 -2.25
N MET A 107 3.58 -13.37 -3.10
CA MET A 107 3.75 -13.80 -4.50
C MET A 107 4.15 -15.28 -4.58
N ILE A 108 5.11 -15.72 -3.77
CA ILE A 108 5.54 -17.12 -3.70
C ILE A 108 4.35 -18.01 -3.29
N LYS A 109 3.59 -17.59 -2.27
CA LYS A 109 2.42 -18.34 -1.79
C LYS A 109 1.35 -18.54 -2.87
N PHE A 110 1.23 -17.60 -3.81
CA PHE A 110 0.28 -17.68 -4.91
C PHE A 110 0.91 -18.17 -6.25
N GLY A 111 2.16 -18.63 -6.24
CA GLY A 111 2.82 -19.26 -7.39
C GLY A 111 3.46 -18.31 -8.40
N LEU A 112 3.75 -17.07 -8.03
CA LEU A 112 4.45 -16.07 -8.87
C LEU A 112 5.94 -16.02 -8.56
N ASP A 113 6.62 -17.15 -8.77
CA ASP A 113 8.06 -17.25 -8.48
C ASP A 113 8.89 -16.31 -9.37
N GLU A 114 8.50 -16.08 -10.63
CA GLU A 114 9.21 -15.20 -11.56
C GLU A 114 9.09 -13.71 -11.18
N GLU A 115 7.93 -13.26 -10.73
CA GLU A 115 7.70 -11.88 -10.25
C GLU A 115 8.38 -11.66 -8.89
N ALA A 116 8.33 -12.67 -8.01
CA ALA A 116 9.06 -12.67 -6.76
C ALA A 116 10.59 -12.57 -6.99
N LEU A 117 11.10 -13.22 -8.04
CA LEU A 117 12.51 -13.12 -8.47
C LEU A 117 12.85 -11.73 -9.03
N LYS A 118 11.93 -11.08 -9.77
CA LYS A 118 12.13 -9.70 -10.26
C LYS A 118 12.29 -8.71 -9.10
N LEU A 119 11.57 -8.90 -7.99
CA LEU A 119 11.73 -8.09 -6.79
C LEU A 119 13.12 -8.26 -6.12
N LEU A 120 13.72 -9.46 -6.19
CA LEU A 120 15.08 -9.72 -5.72
C LEU A 120 16.13 -9.02 -6.60
N GLY A 121 15.93 -8.99 -7.92
CA GLY A 121 16.86 -8.32 -8.85
C GLY A 121 16.98 -6.81 -8.62
N THR A 122 15.92 -6.17 -8.12
CA THR A 122 15.92 -4.74 -7.75
C THR A 122 16.60 -4.42 -6.41
N GLU A 123 17.02 -5.41 -5.60
CA GLU A 123 17.76 -5.17 -4.36
C GLU A 123 19.07 -4.39 -4.59
N ALA A 124 19.66 -4.50 -5.77
CA ALA A 124 20.91 -3.86 -6.13
C ALA A 124 20.81 -2.34 -6.43
N GLN A 125 19.59 -1.78 -6.56
CA GLN A 125 19.43 -0.38 -7.02
C GLN A 125 19.02 0.62 -5.93
N ASP A 126 18.50 0.17 -4.78
CA ASP A 126 18.14 1.05 -3.65
C ASP A 126 19.29 1.24 -2.62
N ALA A 127 20.50 0.78 -2.99
CA ALA A 127 21.73 0.96 -2.23
C ALA A 127 22.60 2.08 -2.81
N GLN A 128 22.04 3.27 -3.00
CA GLN A 128 22.83 4.49 -3.15
C GLN A 128 22.21 5.66 -2.39
#